data_AF-A0A2E6TBR8-F1
#
_entry.id   AF-A0A2E6TBR8-F1
#
_cell.length_a   1.000
_cell.length_b   1.000
_cell.length_c   1.000
_cell.angle_alpha   90.00
_cell.angle_beta   90.00
_cell.angle_gamma   90.00
#
_symmetry.space_group_name_H-M   'P 1'
#
loop_
_entity.id
_entity.type
_entity.pdbx_description
1 polymer ?
#
loop_
_entity_poly.entity_id
_entity_poly.type
_entity_poly.pdbx_seq_one_letter_code
_entity_poly.pdbx_strand_id
1 'polypeptide(L)'
;MKAIVRFFAYLVVATMPGLSILGQPSPPATGAVEITRVIPGLDPAVAKNLADGASGLAAQRLGGNAADATGLRLLQFAKALDSKNKNVLYLEALRGFNREINAASVPVKVTVPQYVAYLLSLAQKMEASYLQILYFNVIELLDPTQRLVIIEKHRAKENGLVTDFDGVIRRLANSFPTPPPRPKPLLAANTAKRLADGATKLAEEQFNGEGRASKAGLTLLEFAIAIDPSNDNALFLRALLLGNHTLQPLAIEFSKDQYFAYLKEVVAETTNDTVKLLLHHLALLKNQGDPTALVALQKAKVEGKDIVFQSLIDSLNRQTYANSPGSTVGPFNPSDTGGSTGGVKPTLDERLRNAKLKDTLISRKWTLNNLKTKEDWFFEFRLVGAATEAKGTCRGRRGNNLHSWKLWEIRNSILIIDGYVRFEFDDRRRQWVQSGGRTDMFLR
;
A
#
# COMPACT_ATOMS: atom_id res chain seq x y z
N MET A 1 -49.53 -54.16 -32.03
CA MET A 1 -49.90 -53.99 -33.45
C MET A 1 -51.42 -53.96 -33.52
N LYS A 2 -52.00 -52.94 -34.19
CA LYS A 2 -53.42 -52.49 -34.22
C LYS A 2 -53.89 -51.70 -32.99
N ALA A 3 -54.67 -50.64 -33.09
CA ALA A 3 -54.69 -49.44 -33.94
C ALA A 3 -55.79 -48.53 -33.36
N ILE A 4 -55.43 -47.26 -33.09
CA ILE A 4 -56.07 -45.98 -33.47
C ILE A 4 -57.61 -45.76 -33.27
N VAL A 5 -57.95 -44.51 -32.86
CA VAL A 5 -59.07 -43.61 -33.32
C VAL A 5 -60.07 -43.28 -32.17
N ARG A 6 -60.47 -42.05 -31.77
CA ARG A 6 -60.40 -40.64 -32.27
C ARG A 6 -60.82 -39.61 -31.17
N PHE A 7 -60.26 -38.39 -31.25
CA PHE A 7 -60.88 -37.04 -31.21
C PHE A 7 -62.12 -36.74 -30.33
N PHE A 8 -62.07 -35.68 -29.50
CA PHE A 8 -62.52 -34.32 -29.86
C PHE A 8 -62.22 -33.28 -28.75
N ALA A 9 -61.87 -32.07 -29.16
CA ALA A 9 -61.67 -30.88 -28.34
C ALA A 9 -63.00 -30.15 -28.07
N TYR A 10 -63.11 -29.40 -26.96
CA TYR A 10 -63.87 -28.16 -26.92
C TYR A 10 -63.23 -27.14 -25.97
N LEU A 11 -62.91 -26.00 -26.57
CA LEU A 11 -62.49 -24.74 -25.97
C LEU A 11 -63.74 -23.84 -25.92
N VAL A 12 -64.09 -23.29 -24.76
CA VAL A 12 -64.92 -22.07 -24.69
C VAL A 12 -64.36 -21.14 -23.62
N VAL A 13 -64.07 -19.93 -24.09
CA VAL A 13 -63.60 -18.73 -23.41
C VAL A 13 -64.80 -18.00 -22.81
N ALA A 14 -64.64 -17.43 -21.61
CA ALA A 14 -65.41 -16.26 -21.18
C ALA A 14 -64.55 -15.32 -20.34
N THR A 15 -64.53 -14.07 -20.79
CA THR A 15 -63.79 -12.85 -20.42
C THR A 15 -64.35 -12.16 -19.15
N MET A 16 -63.48 -11.79 -18.18
CA MET A 16 -63.11 -10.42 -17.66
C MET A 16 -64.21 -9.59 -16.95
N PRO A 17 -63.93 -8.56 -16.09
CA PRO A 17 -62.64 -7.93 -15.70
C PRO A 17 -62.44 -7.58 -14.18
N GLY A 18 -61.20 -7.23 -13.82
CA GLY A 18 -60.91 -6.00 -13.04
C GLY A 18 -60.79 -6.06 -11.51
N LEU A 19 -59.55 -6.12 -11.00
CA LEU A 19 -59.04 -5.19 -9.97
C LEU A 19 -57.52 -5.35 -9.84
N SER A 20 -56.82 -4.32 -10.31
CA SER A 20 -55.37 -4.17 -10.25
C SER A 20 -54.92 -3.84 -8.84
N ILE A 21 -54.07 -4.66 -8.23
CA ILE A 21 -53.18 -4.26 -7.15
C ILE A 21 -51.75 -4.43 -7.66
N LEU A 22 -51.06 -3.29 -7.80
CA LEU A 22 -49.67 -3.15 -8.20
C LEU A 22 -48.75 -3.91 -7.24
N GLY A 23 -48.43 -5.16 -7.57
CA GLY A 23 -47.27 -5.87 -7.04
C GLY A 23 -46.00 -5.30 -7.66
N GLN A 24 -45.09 -4.82 -6.81
CA GLN A 24 -43.79 -4.30 -7.21
C GLN A 24 -43.03 -5.32 -8.08
N PRO A 25 -42.37 -4.88 -9.17
CA PRO A 25 -41.49 -5.77 -9.91
C PRO A 25 -40.29 -6.13 -9.03
N SER A 26 -40.09 -7.42 -8.82
CA SER A 26 -38.85 -8.00 -8.32
C SER A 26 -37.67 -7.38 -9.08
N PRO A 27 -36.61 -6.92 -8.39
CA PRO A 27 -35.44 -6.43 -9.10
C PRO A 27 -34.88 -7.55 -9.99
N PRO A 28 -34.42 -7.23 -11.21
CA PRO A 28 -33.85 -8.24 -12.09
C PRO A 28 -32.66 -8.87 -11.37
N ALA A 29 -32.61 -10.20 -11.38
CA ALA A 29 -31.45 -10.96 -10.96
C ALA A 29 -30.24 -10.35 -11.67
N THR A 30 -29.36 -9.69 -10.92
CA THR A 30 -28.07 -9.24 -11.43
C THR A 30 -27.35 -10.48 -11.89
N GLY A 31 -27.32 -10.68 -13.21
CA GLY A 31 -26.54 -11.73 -13.84
C GLY A 31 -25.12 -11.65 -13.30
N ALA A 32 -24.71 -12.68 -12.58
CA ALA A 32 -23.31 -12.91 -12.32
C ALA A 32 -22.68 -13.08 -13.70
N VAL A 33 -22.01 -12.04 -14.18
CA VAL A 33 -21.10 -12.16 -15.31
C VAL A 33 -19.95 -13.02 -14.79
N GLU A 34 -20.05 -14.32 -15.01
CA GLU A 34 -18.97 -15.27 -14.78
C GLU A 34 -17.94 -15.05 -15.89
N ILE A 35 -17.15 -13.97 -15.74
CA ILE A 35 -15.97 -13.77 -16.57
C ILE A 35 -15.02 -14.89 -16.18
N THR A 36 -14.87 -15.87 -17.06
CA THR A 36 -13.75 -16.81 -17.00
C THR A 36 -12.49 -15.97 -17.20
N ARG A 37 -11.92 -15.45 -16.10
CA ARG A 37 -10.73 -14.60 -16.14
C ARG A 37 -9.54 -15.53 -16.39
N VAL A 38 -9.23 -15.75 -17.66
CA VAL A 38 -7.92 -16.28 -18.04
C VAL A 38 -6.90 -15.24 -17.59
N ILE A 39 -6.09 -15.56 -16.57
CA ILE A 39 -5.01 -14.68 -16.13
C ILE A 39 -3.94 -14.73 -17.24
N PRO A 40 -3.69 -13.60 -17.95
CA PRO A 40 -2.74 -13.61 -19.05
C PRO A 40 -1.36 -14.06 -18.58
N GLY A 41 -0.76 -15.03 -19.29
CA GLY A 41 0.61 -15.50 -19.03
C GLY A 41 0.78 -16.51 -17.88
N LEU A 42 -0.30 -16.98 -17.24
CA LEU A 42 -0.21 -18.03 -16.22
C LEU A 42 -0.47 -19.42 -16.83
N ASP A 43 0.50 -20.32 -16.71
CA ASP A 43 0.35 -21.72 -17.12
C ASP A 43 -0.81 -22.40 -16.35
N PRO A 44 -1.77 -23.06 -17.03
CA PRO A 44 -2.93 -23.68 -16.38
C PRO A 44 -2.58 -24.75 -15.34
N ALA A 45 -1.48 -25.50 -15.52
CA ALA A 45 -1.03 -26.49 -14.55
C ALA A 45 -0.45 -25.82 -13.31
N VAL A 46 0.26 -24.70 -13.47
CA VAL A 46 0.73 -23.88 -12.35
C VAL A 46 -0.46 -23.27 -11.59
N ALA A 47 -1.44 -22.70 -12.29
CA ALA A 47 -2.66 -22.15 -11.70
C ALA A 47 -3.40 -23.20 -10.86
N LYS A 48 -3.58 -24.40 -11.40
CA LYS A 48 -4.22 -25.52 -10.71
C LYS A 48 -3.44 -25.95 -9.46
N ASN A 49 -2.11 -26.10 -9.55
CA ASN A 49 -1.28 -26.50 -8.41
C ASN A 49 -1.33 -25.48 -7.26
N LEU A 50 -1.31 -24.20 -7.60
CA LEU A 50 -1.48 -23.12 -6.63
C LEU A 50 -2.88 -23.15 -6.00
N ALA A 51 -3.93 -23.30 -6.81
CA ALA A 51 -5.30 -23.39 -6.31
C ALA A 51 -5.50 -24.62 -5.40
N ASP A 52 -4.92 -25.77 -5.74
CA ASP A 52 -4.95 -26.98 -4.91
C ASP A 52 -4.24 -26.76 -3.56
N GLY A 53 -3.04 -26.19 -3.57
CA GLY A 53 -2.28 -25.87 -2.35
C GLY A 53 -3.02 -24.88 -1.44
N ALA A 54 -3.53 -23.78 -2.01
CA ALA A 54 -4.31 -22.81 -1.26
C ALA A 54 -5.62 -23.36 -0.72
N SER A 55 -6.33 -24.21 -1.48
CA SER A 55 -7.58 -24.83 -1.04
C SER A 55 -7.37 -25.82 0.11
N GLY A 56 -6.29 -26.60 0.07
CA GLY A 56 -5.92 -27.47 1.19
C GLY A 56 -5.63 -26.67 2.46
N LEU A 57 -4.78 -25.65 2.38
CA LEU A 57 -4.49 -24.77 3.52
C LEU A 57 -5.74 -24.04 4.04
N ALA A 58 -6.62 -23.61 3.12
CA ALA A 58 -7.90 -23.01 3.48
C ALA A 58 -8.80 -24.00 4.24
N ALA A 59 -8.91 -25.25 3.79
CA ALA A 59 -9.72 -26.28 4.44
C ALA A 59 -9.25 -26.55 5.88
N GLN A 60 -7.93 -26.61 6.11
CA GLN A 60 -7.36 -26.80 7.44
C GLN A 60 -7.74 -25.66 8.40
N ARG A 61 -7.64 -24.40 7.94
CA ARG A 61 -7.99 -23.21 8.72
C ARG A 61 -9.48 -23.13 8.98
N LEU A 62 -10.28 -23.27 7.93
CA LEU A 62 -11.73 -23.13 7.98
C LEU A 62 -12.43 -24.27 8.71
N GLY A 63 -11.84 -25.47 8.72
CA GLY A 63 -12.34 -26.59 9.54
C GLY A 63 -12.17 -26.36 11.04
N GLY A 64 -11.12 -25.62 11.46
CA GLY A 64 -10.95 -25.21 12.86
C GLY A 64 -11.77 -23.97 13.23
N ASN A 65 -11.98 -23.07 12.26
CA ASN A 65 -12.79 -21.86 12.44
C ASN A 65 -13.37 -21.39 11.09
N ALA A 66 -14.68 -21.54 10.90
CA ALA A 66 -15.35 -21.18 9.65
C ALA A 66 -15.26 -19.68 9.29
N ALA A 67 -14.95 -18.82 10.27
CA ALA A 67 -14.74 -17.38 10.09
C ALA A 67 -13.26 -16.98 10.01
N ASP A 68 -12.32 -17.94 9.93
CA ASP A 68 -10.89 -17.65 9.83
C ASP A 68 -10.58 -16.82 8.59
N ALA A 69 -10.18 -15.57 8.80
CA ALA A 69 -9.96 -14.61 7.73
C ALA A 69 -8.87 -15.08 6.75
N THR A 70 -7.84 -15.75 7.24
CA THR A 70 -6.76 -16.31 6.42
C THR A 70 -7.28 -17.42 5.52
N GLY A 71 -8.05 -18.36 6.06
CA GLY A 71 -8.72 -19.42 5.32
C GLY A 71 -9.64 -18.88 4.23
N LEU A 72 -10.42 -17.83 4.54
CA LEU A 72 -11.28 -17.17 3.56
C LEU A 72 -10.49 -16.52 2.42
N ARG A 73 -9.38 -15.85 2.73
CA ARG A 73 -8.51 -15.22 1.72
C ARG A 73 -7.79 -16.26 0.85
N LEU A 74 -7.33 -17.37 1.44
CA LEU A 74 -6.73 -18.48 0.68
C LEU A 74 -7.74 -19.11 -0.28
N LEU A 75 -9.00 -19.29 0.13
CA LEU A 75 -10.06 -19.79 -0.74
C LEU A 75 -10.37 -18.80 -1.88
N GLN A 76 -10.43 -17.50 -1.59
CA GLN A 76 -10.60 -16.46 -2.61
C GLN A 76 -9.44 -16.43 -3.62
N PHE A 77 -8.21 -16.59 -3.13
CA PHE A 77 -7.03 -16.71 -3.98
C PHE A 77 -7.12 -17.92 -4.91
N ALA A 78 -7.44 -19.10 -4.36
CA ALA A 78 -7.58 -20.33 -5.13
C ALA A 78 -8.62 -20.18 -6.24
N LYS A 79 -9.78 -19.58 -5.92
CA LYS A 79 -10.84 -19.27 -6.89
C LYS A 79 -10.41 -18.28 -7.96
N ALA A 80 -9.59 -17.29 -7.60
CA ALA A 80 -9.10 -16.30 -8.56
C ALA A 80 -8.14 -16.93 -9.59
N LEU A 81 -7.38 -17.95 -9.18
CA LEU A 81 -6.46 -18.68 -10.08
C LEU A 81 -7.15 -19.75 -10.92
N ASP A 82 -8.03 -20.55 -10.31
CA ASP A 82 -8.78 -21.62 -10.96
C ASP A 82 -10.18 -21.71 -10.36
N SER A 83 -11.14 -21.02 -10.99
CA SER A 83 -12.54 -21.00 -10.53
C SER A 83 -13.24 -22.36 -10.69
N LYS A 84 -12.68 -23.28 -11.48
CA LYS A 84 -13.23 -24.62 -11.71
C LYS A 84 -12.53 -25.69 -10.86
N ASN A 85 -11.63 -25.27 -9.97
CA ASN A 85 -10.93 -26.18 -9.07
C ASN A 85 -11.96 -26.93 -8.19
N LYS A 86 -11.86 -28.27 -8.17
CA LYS A 86 -12.81 -29.12 -7.44
C LYS A 86 -12.84 -28.82 -5.94
N ASN A 87 -11.68 -28.56 -5.34
CA ASN A 87 -11.57 -28.27 -3.91
C ASN A 87 -12.17 -26.91 -3.56
N VAL A 88 -11.97 -25.91 -4.42
CA VAL A 88 -12.59 -24.57 -4.27
C VAL A 88 -14.10 -24.70 -4.29
N LEU A 89 -14.67 -25.33 -5.33
CA LEU A 89 -16.11 -25.50 -5.48
C LEU A 89 -16.73 -26.27 -4.31
N TYR A 90 -16.05 -27.32 -3.84
CA TYR A 90 -16.47 -28.09 -2.68
C TYR A 90 -16.52 -27.25 -1.40
N LEU A 91 -15.45 -26.49 -1.10
CA LEU A 91 -15.39 -25.63 0.07
C LEU A 91 -16.42 -24.47 0.01
N GLU A 92 -16.63 -23.89 -1.17
CA GLU A 92 -17.67 -22.87 -1.36
C GLU A 92 -19.08 -23.45 -1.15
N ALA A 93 -19.34 -24.66 -1.64
CA ALA A 93 -20.62 -25.34 -1.44
C ALA A 93 -20.88 -25.61 0.05
N LEU A 94 -19.91 -26.18 0.79
CA LEU A 94 -20.06 -26.42 2.22
C LEU A 94 -20.38 -25.12 2.97
N ARG A 95 -19.69 -24.03 2.65
CA ARG A 95 -19.96 -22.73 3.26
C ARG A 95 -21.31 -22.15 2.88
N GLY A 96 -21.71 -22.26 1.60
CA GLY A 96 -23.03 -21.81 1.13
C GLY A 96 -24.19 -22.55 1.79
N PHE A 97 -23.98 -23.81 2.15
CA PHE A 97 -24.95 -24.63 2.89
C PHE A 97 -24.77 -24.61 4.42
N ASN A 98 -23.90 -23.75 4.96
CA ASN A 98 -23.56 -23.69 6.40
C ASN A 98 -23.18 -25.04 7.00
N ARG A 99 -22.45 -25.87 6.25
CA ARG A 99 -21.95 -27.17 6.70
C ARG A 99 -20.53 -27.06 7.25
N GLU A 100 -20.23 -27.92 8.21
CA GLU A 100 -18.88 -28.06 8.75
C GLU A 100 -17.89 -28.52 7.69
N ILE A 101 -16.66 -27.99 7.77
CA ILE A 101 -15.57 -28.35 6.87
C ILE A 101 -14.69 -29.37 7.59
N ASN A 102 -14.74 -30.63 7.14
CA ASN A 102 -13.77 -31.62 7.58
C ASN A 102 -12.47 -31.44 6.78
N ALA A 103 -11.42 -30.93 7.42
CA ALA A 103 -10.13 -30.70 6.77
C ALA A 103 -9.54 -31.96 6.10
N ALA A 104 -9.85 -33.17 6.58
CA ALA A 104 -9.39 -34.42 5.97
C ALA A 104 -9.99 -34.68 4.57
N SER A 105 -11.11 -34.04 4.24
CA SER A 105 -11.76 -34.18 2.92
C SER A 105 -11.08 -33.39 1.80
N VAL A 106 -10.18 -32.47 2.12
CA VAL A 106 -9.35 -31.74 1.15
C VAL A 106 -7.87 -31.96 1.51
N PRO A 107 -7.15 -32.83 0.80
CA PRO A 107 -5.79 -33.20 1.19
C PRO A 107 -4.83 -32.00 1.08
N VAL A 108 -4.19 -31.66 2.19
CA VAL A 108 -3.12 -30.66 2.23
C VAL A 108 -1.83 -31.28 1.73
N LYS A 109 -1.43 -30.96 0.50
CA LYS A 109 -0.23 -31.53 -0.14
C LYS A 109 1.07 -30.80 0.19
N VAL A 110 0.98 -29.62 0.80
CA VAL A 110 2.10 -28.71 1.05
C VAL A 110 1.97 -28.07 2.42
N THR A 111 3.08 -27.92 3.13
CA THR A 111 3.11 -27.13 4.37
C THR A 111 3.08 -25.63 4.05
N VAL A 112 2.73 -24.79 5.04
CA VAL A 112 2.77 -23.32 4.88
C VAL A 112 4.15 -22.83 4.43
N PRO A 113 5.28 -23.24 5.04
CA PRO A 113 6.61 -22.82 4.59
C PRO A 113 6.93 -23.24 3.15
N GLN A 114 6.56 -24.47 2.76
CA GLN A 114 6.75 -24.95 1.39
C GLN A 114 5.95 -24.12 0.39
N TYR A 115 4.70 -23.80 0.74
CA TYR A 115 3.83 -23.00 -0.11
C TYR A 115 4.31 -21.56 -0.26
N VAL A 116 4.76 -20.94 0.83
CA VAL A 116 5.38 -19.61 0.84
C VAL A 116 6.65 -19.59 -0.04
N ALA A 117 7.55 -20.56 0.14
CA ALA A 117 8.77 -20.67 -0.66
C ALA A 117 8.46 -20.83 -2.16
N TYR A 118 7.45 -21.63 -2.50
CA TYR A 118 7.02 -21.81 -3.87
C TYR A 118 6.47 -20.51 -4.49
N LEU A 119 5.56 -19.82 -3.79
CA LEU A 119 5.03 -18.52 -4.23
C LEU A 119 6.13 -17.47 -4.43
N LEU A 120 7.10 -17.40 -3.51
CA LEU A 120 8.25 -16.50 -3.63
C LEU A 120 9.08 -16.80 -4.87
N SER A 121 9.36 -18.08 -5.12
CA SER A 121 10.15 -18.51 -6.28
C SER A 121 9.48 -18.15 -7.61
N LEU A 122 8.15 -18.22 -7.67
CA LEU A 122 7.38 -17.79 -8.84
C LEU A 122 7.42 -16.27 -8.96
N ALA A 123 7.10 -15.55 -7.88
CA ALA A 123 7.05 -14.09 -7.89
C ALA A 123 8.39 -13.48 -8.33
N GLN A 124 9.53 -14.03 -7.91
CA GLN A 124 10.85 -13.52 -8.29
C GLN A 124 11.20 -13.70 -9.77
N LYS A 125 10.62 -14.68 -10.45
CA LYS A 125 10.87 -14.95 -11.88
C LYS A 125 9.89 -14.20 -12.79
N MET A 126 8.83 -13.65 -12.22
CA MET A 126 7.79 -12.95 -12.96
C MET A 126 8.15 -11.50 -13.23
N GLU A 127 7.71 -11.00 -14.37
CA GLU A 127 7.62 -9.56 -14.60
C GLU A 127 6.61 -8.92 -13.64
N ALA A 128 6.82 -7.63 -13.39
CA ALA A 128 5.97 -6.86 -12.51
C ALA A 128 4.51 -6.89 -13.01
N SER A 129 3.62 -7.42 -12.17
CA SER A 129 2.22 -7.69 -12.55
C SER A 129 1.30 -7.70 -11.33
N TYR A 130 -0.01 -7.55 -11.55
CA TYR A 130 -0.99 -7.70 -10.47
C TYR A 130 -1.00 -9.14 -9.90
N LEU A 131 -0.65 -10.14 -10.70
CA LEU A 131 -0.49 -11.52 -10.23
C LEU A 131 0.70 -11.67 -9.27
N GLN A 132 1.83 -11.02 -9.56
CA GLN A 132 2.98 -11.00 -8.65
C GLN A 132 2.62 -10.34 -7.31
N ILE A 133 1.90 -9.21 -7.33
CA ILE A 133 1.40 -8.56 -6.10
C ILE A 133 0.41 -9.46 -5.36
N LEU A 134 -0.42 -10.23 -6.07
CA LEU A 134 -1.33 -11.19 -5.44
C LEU A 134 -0.56 -12.30 -4.72
N TYR A 135 0.53 -12.81 -5.29
CA TYR A 135 1.41 -13.76 -4.61
C TYR A 135 2.01 -13.15 -3.34
N PHE A 136 2.50 -11.92 -3.42
CA PHE A 136 2.99 -11.20 -2.24
C PHE A 136 1.91 -11.01 -1.17
N ASN A 137 0.66 -10.76 -1.54
CA ASN A 137 -0.45 -10.70 -0.60
C ASN A 137 -0.70 -12.03 0.12
N VAL A 138 -0.63 -13.16 -0.59
CA VAL A 138 -0.78 -14.49 0.03
C VAL A 138 0.42 -14.84 0.90
N ILE A 139 1.63 -14.48 0.48
CA ILE A 139 2.82 -14.70 1.29
C ILE A 139 2.74 -13.90 2.58
N GLU A 140 2.41 -12.60 2.54
CA GLU A 140 2.26 -11.77 3.75
C GLU A 140 1.19 -12.33 4.71
N LEU A 141 0.11 -12.88 4.16
CA LEU A 141 -0.96 -13.50 4.94
C LEU A 141 -0.46 -14.75 5.71
N LEU A 142 0.45 -15.51 5.11
CA LEU A 142 0.98 -16.76 5.65
C LEU A 142 2.25 -16.56 6.47
N ASP A 143 3.05 -15.57 6.11
CA ASP A 143 4.34 -15.19 6.70
C ASP A 143 4.46 -13.65 6.71
N PRO A 144 3.90 -12.99 7.75
CA PRO A 144 3.81 -11.53 7.81
C PRO A 144 5.16 -10.85 8.07
N THR A 145 6.23 -11.60 8.35
CA THR A 145 7.57 -11.03 8.59
C THR A 145 8.45 -11.09 7.34
N GLN A 146 7.93 -11.58 6.20
CA GLN A 146 8.74 -11.79 5.02
C GLN A 146 9.22 -10.47 4.40
N ARG A 147 10.52 -10.20 4.52
CA ARG A 147 11.13 -8.89 4.21
C ARG A 147 10.91 -8.45 2.77
N LEU A 148 11.16 -9.35 1.82
CA LEU A 148 11.03 -9.06 0.39
C LEU A 148 9.59 -8.61 0.05
N VAL A 149 8.60 -9.28 0.65
CA VAL A 149 7.19 -8.99 0.42
C VAL A 149 6.81 -7.61 0.96
N ILE A 150 7.26 -7.30 2.18
CA ILE A 150 7.06 -5.98 2.78
C ILE A 150 7.67 -4.88 1.90
N ILE A 151 8.90 -5.06 1.41
CA ILE A 151 9.58 -4.11 0.52
C ILE A 151 8.81 -3.95 -0.79
N GLU A 152 8.52 -5.04 -1.51
CA GLU A 152 7.95 -4.96 -2.86
C GLU A 152 6.50 -4.45 -2.82
N LYS A 153 5.70 -4.85 -1.82
CA LYS A 153 4.36 -4.27 -1.61
C LYS A 153 4.44 -2.79 -1.29
N HIS A 154 5.37 -2.38 -0.43
CA HIS A 154 5.57 -0.97 -0.11
C HIS A 154 5.96 -0.17 -1.36
N ARG A 155 6.90 -0.69 -2.16
CA ARG A 155 7.32 -0.06 -3.42
C ARG A 155 6.17 0.05 -4.42
N ALA A 156 5.40 -1.01 -4.61
CA ALA A 156 4.23 -0.99 -5.48
C ALA A 156 3.24 0.10 -5.05
N LYS A 157 2.99 0.21 -3.75
CA LYS A 157 2.15 1.24 -3.14
C LYS A 157 2.73 2.66 -3.38
N GLU A 158 4.04 2.85 -3.24
CA GLU A 158 4.67 4.15 -3.54
C GLU A 158 4.55 4.56 -5.01
N ASN A 159 4.48 3.60 -5.92
CA ASN A 159 4.28 3.83 -7.35
C ASN A 159 2.80 4.00 -7.75
N GLY A 160 1.89 4.23 -6.78
CA GLY A 160 0.47 4.45 -7.09
C GLY A 160 -0.30 3.16 -7.39
N LEU A 161 0.29 1.98 -7.18
CA LEU A 161 -0.36 0.72 -7.49
C LEU A 161 -1.31 0.28 -6.39
N VAL A 162 -2.36 -0.43 -6.80
CA VAL A 162 -3.27 -1.13 -5.89
C VAL A 162 -2.57 -2.37 -5.37
N THR A 163 -2.46 -2.47 -4.05
CA THR A 163 -1.75 -3.55 -3.36
C THR A 163 -2.64 -4.33 -2.39
N ASP A 164 -3.87 -3.88 -2.11
CA ASP A 164 -4.81 -4.62 -1.28
C ASP A 164 -5.35 -5.85 -2.01
N PHE A 165 -5.63 -6.91 -1.24
CA PHE A 165 -5.98 -8.22 -1.79
C PHE A 165 -7.18 -8.16 -2.77
N ASP A 166 -8.27 -7.51 -2.37
CA ASP A 166 -9.50 -7.43 -3.18
C ASP A 166 -9.32 -6.57 -4.43
N GLY A 167 -8.66 -5.41 -4.28
CA GLY A 167 -8.34 -4.51 -5.37
C GLY A 167 -7.43 -5.17 -6.41
N VAL A 168 -6.43 -5.94 -5.97
CA VAL A 168 -5.54 -6.70 -6.84
C VAL A 168 -6.31 -7.78 -7.61
N ILE A 169 -7.15 -8.58 -6.94
CA ILE A 169 -7.98 -9.59 -7.61
C ILE A 169 -8.82 -8.95 -8.72
N ARG A 170 -9.45 -7.80 -8.44
CA ARG A 170 -10.28 -7.09 -9.44
C ARG A 170 -9.49 -6.67 -10.68
N ARG A 171 -8.18 -6.44 -10.55
CA ARG A 171 -7.27 -5.94 -11.59
C ARG A 171 -6.38 -7.00 -12.24
N LEU A 172 -6.54 -8.28 -11.92
CA LEU A 172 -5.69 -9.35 -12.50
C LEU A 172 -5.64 -9.38 -14.04
N ALA A 173 -6.72 -8.96 -14.71
CA ALA A 173 -6.78 -8.89 -16.17
C ALA A 173 -6.32 -7.55 -16.75
N ASN A 174 -5.98 -6.57 -15.91
CA ASN A 174 -5.57 -5.25 -16.35
C ASN A 174 -4.09 -5.24 -16.72
N SER A 175 -3.71 -4.38 -17.66
CA SER A 175 -2.31 -4.07 -17.94
C SER A 175 -1.63 -3.52 -16.69
N PHE A 176 -0.42 -3.99 -16.41
CA PHE A 176 0.39 -3.47 -15.33
C PHE A 176 1.09 -2.18 -15.76
N PRO A 177 1.04 -1.09 -14.97
CA PRO A 177 1.76 0.14 -15.30
C PRO A 177 3.26 -0.12 -15.37
N THR A 178 3.95 0.48 -16.34
CA THR A 178 5.40 0.37 -16.45
C THR A 178 6.04 0.92 -15.17
N PRO A 179 6.77 0.10 -14.39
CA PRO A 179 7.41 0.58 -13.18
C PRO A 179 8.51 1.58 -13.56
N PRO A 180 8.74 2.62 -12.72
CA PRO A 180 9.85 3.54 -12.95
C PRO A 180 11.18 2.78 -12.96
N PRO A 181 12.18 3.22 -13.74
CA PRO A 181 13.48 2.58 -13.78
C PRO A 181 14.11 2.59 -12.39
N ARG A 182 14.75 1.48 -12.00
CA ARG A 182 15.47 1.40 -10.73
C ARG A 182 16.73 2.26 -10.83
N PRO A 183 16.85 3.32 -10.02
CA PRO A 183 17.99 4.20 -10.10
C PRO A 183 19.25 3.50 -9.58
N LYS A 184 20.40 3.77 -10.23
CA LYS A 184 21.71 3.28 -9.78
C LYS A 184 22.37 4.31 -8.86
N PRO A 185 23.06 3.90 -7.79
CA PRO A 185 23.76 4.84 -6.91
C PRO A 185 24.80 5.65 -7.69
N LEU A 186 24.99 6.91 -7.31
CA LEU A 186 25.99 7.79 -7.91
C LEU A 186 27.42 7.44 -7.50
N LEU A 187 27.59 6.90 -6.29
CA LEU A 187 28.88 6.38 -5.83
C LEU A 187 29.06 4.93 -6.28
N ALA A 188 30.30 4.44 -6.18
CA ALA A 188 30.59 3.02 -6.33
C ALA A 188 29.68 2.18 -5.43
N ALA A 189 29.14 1.08 -5.96
CA ALA A 189 28.09 0.29 -5.30
C ALA A 189 28.47 -0.13 -3.86
N ASN A 190 29.73 -0.53 -3.63
CA ASN A 190 30.20 -0.91 -2.29
C ASN A 190 30.21 0.27 -1.31
N THR A 191 30.66 1.44 -1.76
CA THR A 191 30.69 2.67 -0.95
C THR A 191 29.27 3.14 -0.62
N ALA A 192 28.39 3.20 -1.63
CA ALA A 192 26.99 3.57 -1.47
C ALA A 192 26.27 2.63 -0.49
N LYS A 193 26.42 1.32 -0.69
CA LYS A 193 25.83 0.30 0.18
C LYS A 193 26.33 0.43 1.61
N ARG A 194 27.64 0.57 1.82
CA ARG A 194 28.22 0.67 3.16
C ARG A 194 27.75 1.94 3.90
N LEU A 195 27.64 3.06 3.20
CA LEU A 195 27.05 4.29 3.74
C LEU A 195 25.58 4.09 4.09
N ALA A 196 24.79 3.49 3.20
CA ALA A 196 23.37 3.25 3.43
C ALA A 196 23.11 2.28 4.57
N ASP A 197 23.85 1.17 4.66
CA ASP A 197 23.71 0.18 5.74
C ASP A 197 24.03 0.82 7.10
N GLY A 198 25.14 1.56 7.20
CA GLY A 198 25.52 2.26 8.43
C GLY A 198 24.51 3.34 8.84
N ALA A 199 24.03 4.15 7.88
CA ALA A 199 22.97 5.12 8.13
C ALA A 199 21.68 4.45 8.59
N THR A 200 21.29 3.34 7.94
CA THR A 200 20.07 2.59 8.28
C THR A 200 20.16 1.98 9.67
N LYS A 201 21.33 1.45 10.06
CA LYS A 201 21.54 0.89 11.39
C LYS A 201 21.39 1.97 12.47
N LEU A 202 22.02 3.13 12.27
CA LEU A 202 21.85 4.24 13.20
C LEU A 202 20.41 4.78 13.21
N ALA A 203 19.73 4.80 12.06
CA ALA A 203 18.33 5.19 12.01
C ALA A 203 17.45 4.26 12.85
N GLU A 204 17.64 2.95 12.75
CA GLU A 204 16.98 1.94 13.57
C GLU A 204 17.17 2.20 15.06
N GLU A 205 18.41 2.44 15.50
CA GLU A 205 18.73 2.78 16.90
C GLU A 205 18.00 4.05 17.37
N GLN A 206 17.98 5.09 16.54
CA GLN A 206 17.27 6.34 16.84
C GLN A 206 15.75 6.11 16.95
N PHE A 207 15.16 5.31 16.06
CA PHE A 207 13.72 5.01 16.14
C PHE A 207 13.36 4.14 17.35
N ASN A 208 14.25 3.26 17.78
CA ASN A 208 14.05 2.45 18.99
C ASN A 208 14.21 3.30 20.27
N GLY A 209 15.11 4.29 20.28
CA GLY A 209 15.34 5.15 21.44
C GLY A 209 14.36 6.32 21.59
N GLU A 210 14.15 7.08 20.51
CA GLU A 210 13.34 8.32 20.51
C GLU A 210 11.94 8.13 19.88
N GLY A 211 11.67 6.96 19.31
CA GLY A 211 10.43 6.63 18.61
C GLY A 211 10.45 6.95 17.12
N ARG A 212 9.38 6.55 16.41
CA ARG A 212 9.26 6.64 14.94
C ARG A 212 9.36 8.05 14.36
N ALA A 213 9.20 9.08 15.19
CA ALA A 213 9.28 10.49 14.79
C ALA A 213 10.66 11.12 15.09
N SER A 214 11.68 10.31 15.43
CA SER A 214 13.04 10.79 15.65
C SER A 214 13.56 11.56 14.43
N LYS A 215 13.86 12.84 14.60
CA LYS A 215 14.39 13.68 13.52
C LYS A 215 15.72 13.15 13.00
N ALA A 216 16.59 12.67 13.90
CA ALA A 216 17.87 12.07 13.53
C ALA A 216 17.66 10.77 12.76
N GLY A 217 16.75 9.91 13.24
CA GLY A 217 16.41 8.66 12.54
C GLY A 217 15.86 8.89 11.13
N LEU A 218 14.96 9.86 10.97
CA LEU A 218 14.41 10.21 9.65
C LEU A 218 15.48 10.75 8.70
N THR A 219 16.34 11.66 9.18
CA THR A 219 17.47 12.21 8.41
C THR A 219 18.40 11.11 7.92
N LEU A 220 18.77 10.17 8.80
CA LEU A 220 19.64 9.05 8.46
C LEU A 220 19.01 8.12 7.42
N LEU A 221 17.72 7.81 7.59
CA LEU A 221 17.00 6.93 6.67
C LEU A 221 16.80 7.59 5.29
N GLU A 222 16.44 8.87 5.24
CA GLU A 222 16.34 9.62 3.98
C GLU A 222 17.67 9.65 3.23
N PHE A 223 18.78 9.87 3.94
CA PHE A 223 20.11 9.77 3.37
C PHE A 223 20.40 8.36 2.84
N ALA A 224 20.14 7.30 3.61
CA ALA A 224 20.40 5.92 3.22
C ALA A 224 19.70 5.54 1.90
N ILE A 225 18.44 5.95 1.76
CA ILE A 225 17.65 5.72 0.55
C ILE A 225 18.19 6.54 -0.62
N ALA A 226 18.62 7.77 -0.39
CA ALA A 226 19.11 8.63 -1.46
C ALA A 226 20.50 8.19 -1.97
N ILE A 227 21.36 7.69 -1.08
CA ILE A 227 22.72 7.26 -1.44
C ILE A 227 22.75 5.88 -2.10
N ASP A 228 21.91 4.94 -1.63
CA ASP A 228 21.70 3.63 -2.25
C ASP A 228 20.19 3.32 -2.32
N PRO A 229 19.51 3.72 -3.42
CA PRO A 229 18.08 3.52 -3.58
C PRO A 229 17.63 2.06 -3.62
N SER A 230 18.56 1.12 -3.83
CA SER A 230 18.29 -0.32 -3.86
C SER A 230 18.71 -1.01 -2.56
N ASN A 231 19.09 -0.26 -1.52
CA ASN A 231 19.48 -0.84 -0.25
C ASN A 231 18.30 -1.53 0.44
N ASP A 232 18.34 -2.86 0.53
CA ASP A 232 17.26 -3.67 1.10
C ASP A 232 16.96 -3.34 2.56
N ASN A 233 17.97 -3.00 3.36
CA ASN A 233 17.78 -2.66 4.77
C ASN A 233 17.04 -1.32 4.93
N ALA A 234 17.47 -0.29 4.19
CA ALA A 234 16.85 1.03 4.20
C ALA A 234 15.40 0.96 3.72
N LEU A 235 15.16 0.23 2.61
CA LEU A 235 13.83 0.02 2.06
C LEU A 235 12.92 -0.74 3.03
N PHE A 236 13.46 -1.77 3.69
CA PHE A 236 12.71 -2.53 4.69
C PHE A 236 12.34 -1.66 5.90
N LEU A 237 13.29 -0.92 6.47
CA LEU A 237 13.03 -0.04 7.61
C LEU A 237 12.00 1.04 7.28
N ARG A 238 12.11 1.66 6.10
CA ARG A 238 11.11 2.62 5.58
C ARG A 238 9.73 1.99 5.45
N ALA A 239 9.65 0.78 4.90
CA ALA A 239 8.40 0.06 4.72
C ALA A 239 7.74 -0.27 6.08
N LEU A 240 8.51 -0.69 7.08
CA LEU A 240 8.00 -0.92 8.44
C LEU A 240 7.47 0.37 9.08
N LEU A 241 8.18 1.49 8.93
CA LEU A 241 7.76 2.78 9.48
C LEU A 241 6.45 3.26 8.86
N LEU A 242 6.39 3.33 7.52
CA LEU A 242 5.22 3.83 6.78
C LEU A 242 4.05 2.86 6.76
N GLY A 243 4.29 1.57 6.98
CA GLY A 243 3.26 0.54 7.15
C GLY A 243 2.75 0.43 8.59
N ASN A 244 3.31 1.21 9.52
CA ASN A 244 3.03 1.11 10.95
C ASN A 244 3.26 -0.31 11.55
N HIS A 245 4.17 -1.09 10.95
CA HIS A 245 4.56 -2.41 11.44
C HIS A 245 5.57 -2.27 12.58
N THR A 246 5.59 -3.23 13.51
CA THR A 246 6.61 -3.29 14.58
C THR A 246 8.01 -3.24 13.96
N LEU A 247 8.87 -2.39 14.52
CA LEU A 247 10.27 -2.32 14.09
C LEU A 247 10.95 -3.64 14.41
N GLN A 248 11.69 -4.17 13.44
CA GLN A 248 12.40 -5.44 13.58
C GLN A 248 13.91 -5.17 13.55
N PRO A 249 14.70 -5.90 14.36
CA PRO A 249 16.15 -5.78 14.34
C PRO A 249 16.73 -5.95 12.94
N LEU A 250 17.62 -5.04 12.54
CA LEU A 250 18.37 -5.19 11.31
C LEU A 250 19.69 -5.93 11.58
N ALA A 251 19.95 -6.97 10.79
CA ALA A 251 21.21 -7.72 10.81
C ALA A 251 22.31 -6.93 10.08
N ILE A 252 22.69 -5.80 10.66
CA ILE A 252 23.77 -4.93 10.18
C ILE A 252 24.77 -4.78 11.33
N GLU A 253 25.96 -5.34 11.14
CA GLU A 253 27.08 -5.19 12.07
C GLU A 253 27.84 -3.90 11.76
N PHE A 254 27.34 -2.79 12.31
CA PHE A 254 27.97 -1.47 12.16
C PHE A 254 27.90 -0.71 13.48
N SER A 255 29.04 -0.34 14.05
CA SER A 255 29.04 0.53 15.24
C SER A 255 28.95 2.00 14.84
N LYS A 256 28.39 2.82 15.73
CA LYS A 256 28.33 4.28 15.56
C LYS A 256 29.70 4.88 15.27
N ASP A 257 30.73 4.49 16.00
CA ASP A 257 32.07 5.03 15.81
C ASP A 257 32.70 4.61 14.48
N GLN A 258 32.52 3.35 14.09
CA GLN A 258 32.96 2.86 12.77
C GLN A 258 32.28 3.62 11.64
N TYR A 259 30.98 3.93 11.77
CA TYR A 259 30.24 4.68 10.77
C TYR A 259 30.78 6.09 10.59
N PHE A 260 30.93 6.83 11.68
CA PHE A 260 31.42 8.20 11.60
C PHE A 260 32.91 8.31 11.23
N ALA A 261 33.72 7.28 11.50
CA ALA A 261 35.07 7.18 10.95
C ALA A 261 35.02 7.01 9.42
N TYR A 262 34.19 6.07 8.94
CA TYR A 262 34.02 5.82 7.51
C TYR A 262 33.45 7.03 6.76
N LEU A 263 32.54 7.81 7.37
CA LEU A 263 32.05 9.05 6.77
C LEU A 263 33.18 10.03 6.43
N LYS A 264 34.17 10.17 7.33
CA LYS A 264 35.30 11.08 7.12
C LYS A 264 36.19 10.65 5.97
N GLU A 265 36.42 9.34 5.84
CA GLU A 265 37.15 8.75 4.71
C GLU A 265 36.45 9.10 3.39
N VAL A 266 35.13 8.84 3.31
CA VAL A 266 34.38 9.12 2.06
C VAL A 266 34.30 10.62 1.74
N VAL A 267 34.21 11.49 2.75
CA VAL A 267 34.26 12.96 2.53
C VAL A 267 35.57 13.37 1.85
N ALA A 268 36.69 12.77 2.23
CA ALA A 268 37.99 13.07 1.65
C ALA A 268 38.14 12.58 0.20
N GLU A 269 37.52 11.46 -0.14
CA GLU A 269 37.69 10.79 -1.44
C GLU A 269 36.65 11.18 -2.49
N THR A 270 35.41 11.47 -2.07
CA THR A 270 34.33 11.72 -3.03
C THR A 270 34.57 13.03 -3.80
N THR A 271 34.14 13.09 -5.05
CA THR A 271 34.17 14.31 -5.87
C THR A 271 32.79 14.95 -6.02
N ASN A 272 31.73 14.28 -5.55
CA ASN A 272 30.38 14.80 -5.63
C ASN A 272 30.09 15.76 -4.46
N ASP A 273 29.97 17.06 -4.77
CA ASP A 273 29.70 18.11 -3.79
C ASP A 273 28.40 17.92 -3.01
N THR A 274 27.33 17.43 -3.66
CA THR A 274 26.04 17.17 -2.99
C THR A 274 26.20 16.08 -1.93
N VAL A 275 26.92 15.01 -2.26
CA VAL A 275 27.25 13.94 -1.32
C VAL A 275 28.11 14.50 -0.18
N LYS A 276 29.16 15.28 -0.45
CA LYS A 276 30.00 15.87 0.61
C LYS A 276 29.18 16.66 1.62
N LEU A 277 28.32 17.54 1.15
CA LEU A 277 27.49 18.38 2.02
C LEU A 277 26.51 17.52 2.85
N LEU A 278 25.92 16.48 2.27
CA LEU A 278 25.10 15.52 3.01
C LEU A 278 25.91 14.79 4.09
N LEU A 279 27.13 14.35 3.80
CA LEU A 279 28.00 13.70 4.77
C LEU A 279 28.38 14.63 5.94
N HIS A 280 28.60 15.92 5.68
CA HIS A 280 28.80 16.92 6.72
C HIS A 280 27.56 17.13 7.60
N HIS A 281 26.35 17.11 7.02
CA HIS A 281 25.11 17.11 7.81
C HIS A 281 25.01 15.91 8.74
N LEU A 282 25.37 14.71 8.25
CA LEU A 282 25.38 13.52 9.10
C LEU A 282 26.40 13.65 10.23
N ALA A 283 27.59 14.18 9.98
CA ALA A 283 28.60 14.40 11.02
C ALA A 283 28.08 15.26 12.19
N LEU A 284 27.25 16.27 11.89
CA LEU A 284 26.61 17.11 12.91
C LEU A 284 25.60 16.35 13.79
N LEU A 285 25.10 15.18 13.35
CA LEU A 285 24.28 14.30 14.20
C LEU A 285 25.12 13.62 15.30
N LYS A 286 26.42 13.37 15.07
CA LYS A 286 27.33 12.86 16.10
C LYS A 286 27.74 13.97 17.07
N ASN A 287 28.14 15.12 16.53
CA ASN A 287 28.59 16.26 17.29
C ASN A 287 28.08 17.56 16.64
N GLN A 288 27.07 18.18 17.25
CA GLN A 288 26.45 19.41 16.73
C GLN A 288 27.43 20.58 16.61
N GLY A 289 28.52 20.56 17.37
CA GLY A 289 29.57 21.58 17.35
C GLY A 289 30.80 21.22 16.52
N ASP A 290 30.75 20.22 15.62
CA ASP A 290 31.91 19.86 14.79
C ASP A 290 32.33 21.04 13.90
N PRO A 291 33.49 21.69 14.17
CA PRO A 291 33.91 22.88 13.44
C PRO A 291 34.18 22.56 11.96
N THR A 292 34.60 21.33 11.65
CA THR A 292 34.92 20.93 10.28
C THR A 292 33.65 20.92 9.42
N ALA A 293 32.58 20.33 9.94
CA ALA A 293 31.30 20.27 9.24
C ALA A 293 30.64 21.65 9.15
N LEU A 294 30.66 22.44 10.24
CA LEU A 294 30.09 23.79 10.25
C LEU A 294 30.80 24.73 9.27
N VAL A 295 32.14 24.72 9.24
CA VAL A 295 32.93 25.54 8.32
C VAL A 295 32.69 25.10 6.87
N ALA A 296 32.62 23.79 6.59
CA ALA A 296 32.36 23.30 5.24
C ALA A 296 30.97 23.74 4.73
N LEU A 297 29.92 23.60 5.54
CA LEU A 297 28.58 24.04 5.18
C LEU A 297 28.51 25.57 5.05
N GLN A 298 29.13 26.33 5.94
CA GLN A 298 29.15 27.79 5.85
C GLN A 298 29.90 28.26 4.60
N LYS A 299 31.02 27.63 4.25
CA LYS A 299 31.76 27.94 3.01
C LYS A 299 30.89 27.68 1.79
N ALA A 300 30.23 26.52 1.71
CA ALA A 300 29.32 26.20 0.62
C ALA A 300 28.17 27.21 0.49
N LYS A 301 27.62 27.67 1.63
CA LYS A 301 26.60 28.72 1.66
C LYS A 301 27.12 30.05 1.10
N VAL A 302 28.33 30.46 1.45
CA VAL A 302 28.98 31.67 0.91
C VAL A 302 29.25 31.55 -0.60
N GLU A 303 29.56 30.34 -1.08
CA GLU A 303 29.67 30.02 -2.50
C GLU A 303 28.31 29.98 -3.24
N GLY A 304 27.20 30.26 -2.55
CA GLY A 304 25.85 30.27 -3.12
C GLY A 304 25.24 28.88 -3.33
N LYS A 305 25.83 27.82 -2.75
CA LYS A 305 25.28 26.46 -2.80
C LYS A 305 24.13 26.32 -1.80
N ASP A 306 23.12 25.52 -2.17
CA ASP A 306 22.09 25.12 -1.22
C ASP A 306 22.69 24.15 -0.20
N ILE A 307 22.49 24.46 1.09
CA ILE A 307 22.99 23.67 2.21
C ILE A 307 21.85 23.06 3.02
N VAL A 308 20.60 23.25 2.64
CA VAL A 308 19.45 22.64 3.33
C VAL A 308 19.46 21.14 3.03
N PHE A 309 19.42 20.32 4.07
CA PHE A 309 19.50 18.85 3.94
C PHE A 309 18.49 18.30 2.92
N GLN A 310 17.23 18.72 3.00
CA GLN A 310 16.19 18.24 2.07
C GLN A 310 16.48 18.64 0.61
N SER A 311 16.92 19.88 0.38
CA SER A 311 17.30 20.33 -0.96
C SER A 311 18.47 19.52 -1.53
N LEU A 312 19.42 19.14 -0.68
CA LEU A 312 20.54 18.29 -1.05
C LEU A 312 20.08 16.86 -1.39
N ILE A 313 19.14 16.29 -0.62
CA ILE A 313 18.51 14.99 -0.93
C ILE A 313 17.79 15.05 -2.28
N ASP A 314 17.02 16.10 -2.54
CA ASP A 314 16.30 16.27 -3.80
C ASP A 314 17.28 16.44 -4.98
N SER A 315 18.37 17.18 -4.78
CA SER A 315 19.46 17.31 -5.75
C SER A 315 20.13 15.97 -6.04
N LEU A 316 20.44 15.20 -5.00
CA LEU A 316 21.06 13.88 -5.13
C LEU A 316 20.15 12.95 -5.92
N ASN A 317 18.87 12.88 -5.55
CA ASN A 317 17.89 12.07 -6.29
C ASN A 317 17.83 12.47 -7.76
N ARG A 318 17.72 13.77 -8.10
CA ARG A 318 17.72 14.22 -9.50
C ARG A 318 18.95 13.74 -10.27
N GLN A 319 20.14 13.83 -9.68
CA GLN A 319 21.37 13.34 -10.29
C GLN A 319 21.33 11.82 -10.51
N THR A 320 20.88 11.05 -9.51
CA THR A 320 20.76 9.59 -9.56
C THR A 320 19.79 9.14 -10.67
N TYR A 321 18.64 9.80 -10.83
CA TYR A 321 17.66 9.48 -11.88
C TYR A 321 18.09 9.95 -13.27
N ALA A 322 18.80 11.08 -13.40
CA ALA A 322 19.32 11.55 -14.68
C ALA A 322 20.36 10.59 -15.27
N ASN A 323 21.15 9.94 -14.42
CA ASN A 323 22.19 8.99 -14.82
C ASN A 323 21.67 7.55 -15.02
N SER A 324 20.35 7.34 -14.95
CA SER A 324 19.73 6.01 -15.08
C SER A 324 19.28 5.74 -16.53
N PRO A 325 19.66 4.61 -17.16
CA PRO A 325 19.26 4.28 -18.53
C PRO A 325 17.73 4.19 -18.67
N GLY A 326 17.15 4.84 -19.70
CA GLY A 326 15.71 4.82 -19.99
C GLY A 326 14.90 6.02 -19.45
N SER A 327 15.55 7.03 -18.88
CA SER A 327 14.90 8.23 -18.34
C SER A 327 14.70 9.31 -19.40
N THR A 328 13.61 9.26 -20.19
CA THR A 328 13.08 10.47 -20.87
C THR A 328 12.04 11.18 -20.02
N VAL A 329 11.52 10.51 -18.98
CA VAL A 329 10.59 11.08 -17.99
C VAL A 329 10.96 10.51 -16.62
N GLY A 330 11.88 11.18 -15.92
CA GLY A 330 12.07 10.91 -14.49
C GLY A 330 10.80 11.27 -13.71
N PRO A 331 10.52 10.65 -12.55
CA PRO A 331 9.33 10.97 -11.73
C PRO A 331 9.38 12.36 -11.07
N PHE A 332 10.29 13.21 -11.51
CA PHE A 332 10.60 14.54 -10.99
C PHE A 332 10.59 15.62 -12.08
N ASN A 333 10.05 15.34 -13.28
CA ASN A 333 10.04 16.34 -14.34
C ASN A 333 9.02 17.47 -14.02
N PRO A 334 9.39 18.75 -14.10
CA PRO A 334 8.48 19.88 -13.90
C PRO A 334 7.55 20.15 -15.10
N SER A 335 7.42 19.21 -16.05
CA SER A 335 6.64 19.42 -17.27
C SER A 335 5.16 19.07 -17.08
N ASP A 336 4.52 19.71 -16.11
CA ASP A 336 3.10 20.03 -16.15
C ASP A 336 3.01 21.54 -16.43
N THR A 337 3.16 21.92 -17.71
CA THR A 337 2.77 23.24 -18.19
C THR A 337 1.26 23.36 -18.09
N GLY A 338 0.79 23.69 -16.89
CA GLY A 338 -0.62 23.78 -16.54
C GLY A 338 -0.82 24.25 -15.10
N GLY A 339 -0.39 25.46 -14.77
CA GLY A 339 -0.99 26.32 -13.73
C GLY A 339 -1.22 25.74 -12.32
N SER A 340 -0.49 24.70 -11.92
CA SER A 340 -0.57 24.11 -10.58
C SER A 340 0.71 24.43 -9.83
N THR A 341 0.60 25.18 -8.74
CA THR A 341 1.71 25.45 -7.80
C THR A 341 2.46 24.16 -7.48
N GLY A 342 3.72 24.09 -7.92
CA GLY A 342 4.58 22.91 -7.89
C GLY A 342 4.52 22.17 -6.56
N GLY A 343 4.01 20.94 -6.59
CA GLY A 343 3.96 20.09 -5.43
C GLY A 343 5.36 19.60 -5.07
N VAL A 344 6.00 20.23 -4.09
CA VAL A 344 7.13 19.63 -3.37
C VAL A 344 6.69 18.24 -2.88
N LYS A 345 7.46 17.21 -3.20
CA LYS A 345 7.18 15.85 -2.74
C LYS A 345 7.26 15.84 -1.20
N PRO A 346 6.29 15.27 -0.48
CA PRO A 346 6.27 15.34 0.96
C PRO A 346 7.48 14.60 1.57
N THR A 347 8.10 15.20 2.59
CA THR A 347 9.22 14.63 3.36
C THR A 347 8.82 13.33 4.06
N LEU A 348 9.77 12.51 4.52
CA LEU A 348 9.43 11.27 5.23
C LEU A 348 8.63 11.54 6.51
N ASP A 349 8.97 12.61 7.24
CA ASP A 349 8.20 13.07 8.42
C ASP A 349 6.75 13.39 8.05
N GLU A 350 6.54 14.21 7.02
CA GLU A 350 5.19 14.55 6.53
C GLU A 350 4.42 13.31 6.11
N ARG A 351 5.08 12.37 5.43
CA ARG A 351 4.46 11.11 5.00
C ARG A 351 4.08 10.23 6.19
N LEU A 352 4.90 10.17 7.24
CA LEU A 352 4.58 9.45 8.47
C LEU A 352 3.41 10.08 9.22
N ARG A 353 3.40 11.41 9.35
CA ARG A 353 2.27 12.15 9.96
C ARG A 353 0.99 11.93 9.18
N ASN A 354 1.02 12.10 7.87
CA ASN A 354 -0.12 11.87 6.99
C ASN A 354 -0.58 10.40 7.05
N ALA A 355 0.33 9.43 7.12
CA ALA A 355 -0.02 8.01 7.25
C ALA A 355 -0.73 7.72 8.57
N LYS A 356 -0.23 8.23 9.70
CA LYS A 356 -0.86 8.09 11.02
C LYS A 356 -2.26 8.71 11.06
N LEU A 357 -2.40 9.91 10.51
CA LEU A 357 -3.68 10.62 10.45
C LEU A 357 -4.68 9.93 9.52
N LYS A 358 -4.21 9.40 8.39
CA LYS A 358 -4.98 8.58 7.46
C LYS A 358 -5.49 7.31 8.15
N ASP A 359 -4.62 6.58 8.84
CA ASP A 359 -5.00 5.37 9.58
C ASP A 359 -6.05 5.71 10.67
N THR A 360 -5.86 6.84 11.36
CA THR A 360 -6.84 7.36 12.33
C THR A 360 -8.20 7.65 11.67
N LEU A 361 -8.19 8.31 10.51
CA LEU A 361 -9.40 8.69 9.77
C LEU A 361 -10.19 7.46 9.29
N ILE A 362 -9.52 6.43 8.78
CA ILE A 362 -10.19 5.24 8.22
C ILE A 362 -10.50 4.16 9.27
N SER A 363 -9.87 4.21 10.44
CA SER A 363 -10.05 3.19 11.50
C SER A 363 -11.45 3.15 12.10
N ARG A 364 -12.25 4.21 11.94
CA ARG A 364 -13.55 4.35 12.57
C ARG A 364 -14.51 5.21 11.74
N LYS A 365 -15.79 5.11 12.08
CA LYS A 365 -16.82 6.04 11.60
C LYS A 365 -16.74 7.34 12.41
N TRP A 366 -17.09 8.44 11.76
CA TRP A 366 -17.03 9.78 12.33
C TRP A 366 -18.41 10.42 12.30
N THR A 367 -18.69 11.29 13.25
CA THR A 367 -19.90 12.11 13.25
C THR A 367 -19.52 13.55 12.96
N LEU A 368 -19.90 14.06 11.79
CA LEU A 368 -19.81 15.49 11.49
C LEU A 368 -20.93 16.21 12.23
N ASN A 369 -20.54 17.06 13.18
CA ASN A 369 -21.45 17.92 13.91
C ASN A 369 -21.34 19.31 13.30
N ASN A 370 -22.45 19.86 12.82
CA ASN A 370 -22.53 21.24 12.35
C ASN A 370 -23.26 22.07 13.41
N LEU A 371 -22.52 22.94 14.10
CA LEU A 371 -23.06 23.76 15.19
C LEU A 371 -24.05 24.83 14.69
N LYS A 372 -23.97 25.26 13.42
CA LYS A 372 -24.90 26.24 12.83
C LYS A 372 -26.25 25.61 12.51
N THR A 373 -26.24 24.45 11.87
CA THR A 373 -27.48 23.77 11.46
C THR A 373 -28.03 22.83 12.54
N LYS A 374 -27.23 22.53 13.58
CA LYS A 374 -27.49 21.52 14.61
C LYS A 374 -27.75 20.13 14.01
N GLU A 375 -27.09 19.84 12.89
CA GLU A 375 -27.23 18.57 12.19
C GLU A 375 -26.03 17.66 12.45
N ASP A 376 -26.33 16.38 12.63
CA ASP A 376 -25.34 15.31 12.74
C ASP A 376 -25.37 14.42 11.51
N TRP A 377 -24.20 14.19 10.93
CA TRP A 377 -24.00 13.30 9.79
C TRP A 377 -22.98 12.22 10.11
N PHE A 378 -23.29 10.95 9.82
CA PHE A 378 -22.40 9.83 10.04
C PHE A 378 -21.58 9.54 8.80
N PHE A 379 -20.26 9.68 8.89
CA PHE A 379 -19.32 9.53 7.79
C PHE A 379 -18.42 8.31 7.94
N GLU A 380 -18.22 7.61 6.83
CA GLU A 380 -17.24 6.54 6.68
C GLU A 380 -16.25 6.92 5.57
N PHE A 381 -14.96 6.93 5.91
CA PHE A 381 -13.88 7.26 4.98
C PHE A 381 -13.27 5.97 4.44
N ARG A 382 -13.08 5.91 3.12
CA ARG A 382 -12.48 4.77 2.43
C ARG A 382 -11.34 5.25 1.55
N LEU A 383 -10.23 4.52 1.56
CA LEU A 383 -9.10 4.80 0.69
C LEU A 383 -9.47 4.57 -0.78
N VAL A 384 -8.98 5.44 -1.65
CA VAL A 384 -9.03 5.28 -3.10
C VAL A 384 -7.68 5.72 -3.66
N GLY A 385 -7.08 4.87 -4.49
CA GLY A 385 -5.70 5.06 -4.94
C GLY A 385 -4.70 4.26 -4.08
N ALA A 386 -3.43 4.63 -4.14
CA ALA A 386 -2.41 3.95 -3.35
C ALA A 386 -2.55 4.30 -1.87
N ALA A 387 -2.41 3.33 -0.96
CA ALA A 387 -2.59 3.57 0.48
C ALA A 387 -1.48 4.44 1.13
N THR A 388 -0.49 4.90 0.35
CA THR A 388 0.54 5.91 0.70
C THR A 388 0.05 7.32 0.44
N GLU A 389 -0.86 7.48 -0.51
CA GLU A 389 -1.61 8.70 -0.68
C GLU A 389 -2.66 8.68 0.41
N ALA A 390 -2.62 9.68 1.29
CA ALA A 390 -3.62 9.81 2.32
C ALA A 390 -4.91 10.36 1.70
N LYS A 391 -5.46 9.68 0.69
CA LYS A 391 -6.61 10.14 -0.09
C LYS A 391 -7.64 9.05 -0.33
N GLY A 392 -8.88 9.44 -0.59
CA GLY A 392 -9.95 8.48 -0.83
C GLY A 392 -11.32 9.09 -1.08
N THR A 393 -12.36 8.30 -0.87
CA THR A 393 -13.76 8.72 -0.95
C THR A 393 -14.40 8.64 0.43
N CYS A 394 -15.49 9.39 0.64
CA CYS A 394 -16.25 9.26 1.88
C CYS A 394 -17.74 9.18 1.59
N ARG A 395 -18.46 8.46 2.45
CA ARG A 395 -19.92 8.35 2.39
C ARG A 395 -20.51 8.78 3.72
N GLY A 396 -21.42 9.74 3.65
CA GLY A 396 -22.21 10.28 4.76
C GLY A 396 -23.64 9.75 4.77
N ARG A 397 -24.24 9.65 5.95
CA ARG A 397 -25.66 9.37 6.13
C ARG A 397 -26.27 10.25 7.21
N ARG A 398 -27.52 10.68 6.97
CA ARG A 398 -28.38 11.31 7.97
C ARG A 398 -29.82 10.80 7.78
N GLY A 399 -30.27 9.93 8.68
CA GLY A 399 -31.51 9.18 8.47
C GLY A 399 -31.44 8.39 7.16
N ASN A 400 -32.43 8.60 6.27
CA ASN A 400 -32.46 7.98 4.94
C ASN A 400 -31.67 8.76 3.87
N ASN A 401 -31.18 9.96 4.20
CA ASN A 401 -30.45 10.79 3.25
C ASN A 401 -29.00 10.30 3.14
N LEU A 402 -28.56 10.14 1.89
CA LEU A 402 -27.21 9.75 1.55
C LEU A 402 -26.44 10.97 1.07
N HIS A 403 -25.24 11.17 1.60
CA HIS A 403 -24.28 12.14 1.08
C HIS A 403 -22.99 11.41 0.70
N SER A 404 -22.24 11.94 -0.25
CA SER A 404 -20.94 11.40 -0.61
C SER A 404 -20.02 12.53 -1.04
N TRP A 405 -18.86 12.60 -0.41
CA TRP A 405 -17.75 13.41 -0.90
C TRP A 405 -16.91 12.59 -1.85
N LYS A 406 -16.60 13.16 -3.00
CA LYS A 406 -15.94 12.46 -4.10
C LYS A 406 -14.47 12.23 -3.80
N LEU A 407 -13.85 13.14 -3.05
CA LEU A 407 -12.45 13.08 -2.70
C LEU A 407 -12.23 13.58 -1.27
N TRP A 408 -11.40 12.88 -0.52
CA TRP A 408 -10.68 13.45 0.61
C TRP A 408 -9.19 13.21 0.39
N GLU A 409 -8.35 14.08 0.92
CA GLU A 409 -6.91 13.90 1.00
C GLU A 409 -6.36 14.50 2.30
N ILE A 410 -5.26 13.97 2.83
CA ILE A 410 -4.52 14.56 3.94
C ILE A 410 -3.18 15.04 3.39
N ARG A 411 -2.99 16.35 3.40
CA ARG A 411 -1.77 17.00 2.95
C ARG A 411 -1.29 17.93 4.05
N ASN A 412 0.00 17.83 4.39
CA ASN A 412 0.62 18.63 5.44
C ASN A 412 -0.17 18.57 6.77
N SER A 413 -0.62 17.37 7.16
CA SER A 413 -1.45 17.13 8.34
C SER A 413 -2.86 17.76 8.32
N ILE A 414 -3.31 18.30 7.18
CA ILE A 414 -4.65 18.87 7.01
C ILE A 414 -5.49 17.90 6.18
N LEU A 415 -6.65 17.49 6.71
CA LEU A 415 -7.67 16.78 5.95
C LEU A 415 -8.42 17.78 5.07
N ILE A 416 -8.29 17.59 3.76
CA ILE A 416 -8.94 18.37 2.71
C ILE A 416 -10.03 17.48 2.09
N ILE A 417 -11.26 17.99 1.98
CA ILE A 417 -12.39 17.27 1.40
C ILE A 417 -12.94 18.06 0.22
N ASP A 418 -13.09 17.37 -0.92
CA ASP A 418 -13.47 17.89 -2.24
C ASP A 418 -12.68 19.14 -2.68
N GLY A 419 -11.48 19.33 -2.13
CA GLY A 419 -10.57 20.43 -2.43
C GLY A 419 -10.82 21.74 -1.67
N TYR A 420 -11.87 21.83 -0.85
CA TYR A 420 -12.26 23.10 -0.20
C TYR A 420 -12.54 23.02 1.30
N VAL A 421 -13.11 21.93 1.83
CA VAL A 421 -13.31 21.81 3.28
C VAL A 421 -12.00 21.35 3.89
N ARG A 422 -11.55 22.02 4.96
CA ARG A 422 -10.26 21.74 5.58
C ARG A 422 -10.42 21.52 7.07
N PHE A 423 -9.82 20.46 7.59
CA PHE A 423 -9.80 20.12 9.00
C PHE A 423 -8.38 19.80 9.48
N GLU A 424 -8.09 20.22 10.70
CA GLU A 424 -6.90 19.83 11.46
C GLU A 424 -7.30 18.83 12.54
N PHE A 425 -6.42 17.85 12.79
CA PHE A 425 -6.67 16.86 13.84
C PHE A 425 -6.24 17.41 15.20
N ASP A 426 -7.20 17.52 16.13
CA ASP A 426 -6.93 17.84 17.52
C ASP A 426 -6.65 16.53 18.27
N ASP A 427 -5.37 16.26 18.52
CA ASP A 427 -4.92 15.07 19.25
C ASP A 427 -5.49 14.97 20.68
N ARG A 428 -5.72 16.10 21.36
CA ARG A 428 -6.22 16.12 22.75
C ARG A 428 -7.67 15.69 22.82
N ARG A 429 -8.49 16.20 21.88
CA ARG A 429 -9.93 15.88 21.80
C ARG A 429 -10.23 14.69 20.89
N ARG A 430 -9.22 14.18 20.17
CA ARG A 430 -9.29 13.09 19.19
C ARG A 430 -10.36 13.33 18.11
N GLN A 431 -10.49 14.58 17.66
CA GLN A 431 -11.51 15.03 16.71
C GLN A 431 -10.86 15.85 15.59
N TRP A 432 -11.51 15.92 14.42
CA TRP A 432 -11.10 16.84 13.36
C TRP A 432 -11.86 18.15 13.49
N VAL A 433 -11.14 19.24 13.65
CA VAL A 433 -11.70 20.59 13.82
C VAL A 433 -11.43 21.38 12.55
N GLN A 434 -12.38 22.21 12.12
CA GLN A 434 -12.19 22.97 10.88
C GLN A 434 -10.98 23.91 11.00
N SER A 435 -10.11 23.89 9.97
CA SER A 435 -8.86 24.67 9.98
C SER A 435 -9.15 26.17 9.77
N GLY A 436 -8.23 27.03 10.22
CA GLY A 436 -8.32 28.48 9.97
C GLY A 436 -9.29 29.23 10.90
N GLY A 437 -9.41 28.78 12.15
CA GLY A 437 -10.15 29.48 13.21
C GLY A 437 -11.67 29.34 13.15
N ARG A 438 -12.20 28.56 12.21
CA ARG A 438 -13.63 28.21 12.12
C ARG A 438 -13.93 27.04 13.07
N THR A 439 -14.98 27.18 13.88
CA THR A 439 -15.37 26.16 14.88
C THR A 439 -16.78 25.64 14.67
N ASP A 440 -17.42 26.00 13.55
CA ASP A 440 -18.80 25.66 13.23
C ASP A 440 -18.99 24.20 12.82
N MET A 441 -17.93 23.49 12.42
CA MET A 441 -17.98 22.07 12.08
C MET A 441 -16.82 21.28 12.65
N PHE A 442 -17.10 20.07 13.14
CA PHE A 442 -16.07 19.12 13.57
C PHE A 442 -16.52 17.66 13.36
N LEU A 443 -15.56 16.76 13.15
CA LEU A 443 -15.76 15.32 13.09
C LEU A 443 -15.31 14.68 14.42
N ARG A 444 -16.23 14.06 15.15
CA ARG A 444 -15.94 13.33 16.41
C ARG A 444 -16.22 11.84 16.32
#